data_AF-A0A3Q4MR20-F1
#
_entry.id   AF-A0A3Q4MR20-F1
#
_cell.length_a   1.000
_cell.length_b   1.000
_cell.length_c   1.000
_cell.angle_alpha   90.00
_cell.angle_beta   90.00
_cell.angle_gamma   90.00
#
_symmetry.space_group_name_H-M   'P 1'
#
loop_
_entity.id
_entity.type
_entity.pdbx_description
1 polymer ?
#
loop_
_entity_poly.entity_id
_entity_poly.type
_entity_poly.pdbx_seq_one_letter_code
_entity_poly.pdbx_strand_id
1 'polypeptide(L)'
;NEETGLTEFRLTGPLQYLTWYHAVGLVWISEFILACQQMTVAGAVVTYYFTDKNRLPVTPILSSVLRLVRYHLGTVAKGSFIITLVKIPRLILMYIHNQLKGKENACARCMLKTCICCLWCLEKCLNYLNQNAYAATAINSTSFCTSARDAFVILVENALRVATINAIGDFVLFLGKILIVTTTAFAGVLLLNYQRDYAEWLLPLIIVCLFSFLVAHCFLSIFEIVVDVLFLCFAIDTKYNDGTPGKEFFMDKALMLQEFVESSRRLERAVERGRSRVKEVASEGAEIKPMAPGTSSA
;
A
#
# COMPACT_ATOMS: atom_id res chain seq x y z
N ASN A 1 -34.69 -36.00 14.40
CA ASN A 1 -35.44 -36.10 15.67
C ASN A 1 -36.91 -36.13 15.30
N GLU A 2 -37.61 -37.25 15.50
CA GLU A 2 -39.00 -37.42 15.02
C GLU A 2 -40.00 -36.50 15.74
N GLU A 3 -39.61 -35.86 16.84
CA GLU A 3 -40.46 -34.93 17.59
C GLU A 3 -40.40 -33.47 17.09
N THR A 4 -39.42 -33.09 16.26
CA THR A 4 -39.23 -31.67 15.85
C THR A 4 -39.28 -31.42 14.34
N GLY A 5 -39.44 -32.46 13.51
CA GLY A 5 -39.44 -32.33 12.04
C GLY A 5 -38.12 -31.77 11.45
N LEU A 6 -37.09 -31.58 12.28
CA LEU A 6 -35.79 -31.07 11.89
C LEU A 6 -34.88 -32.25 11.57
N THR A 7 -34.47 -32.34 10.30
CA THR A 7 -33.35 -33.18 9.87
C THR A 7 -32.06 -32.55 10.37
N GLU A 8 -31.45 -33.15 11.39
CA GLU A 8 -30.12 -32.76 11.83
C GLU A 8 -29.11 -33.25 10.78
N PHE A 9 -28.73 -32.36 9.85
CA PHE A 9 -27.74 -32.66 8.83
C PHE A 9 -26.36 -32.88 9.48
N ARG A 10 -26.07 -34.11 9.90
CA ARG A 10 -24.72 -34.51 10.28
C ARG A 10 -23.87 -34.64 9.02
N LEU A 11 -23.02 -33.66 8.74
CA LEU A 11 -21.99 -33.77 7.71
C LEU A 11 -21.07 -34.95 8.06
N THR A 12 -21.22 -36.06 7.34
CA THR A 12 -20.32 -37.22 7.43
C THR A 12 -18.95 -36.92 6.84
N GLY A 13 -17.90 -37.61 7.31
CA GLY A 13 -16.48 -37.28 7.10
C GLY A 13 -16.07 -36.70 5.73
N PRO A 14 -16.39 -37.33 4.59
CA PRO A 14 -16.04 -36.79 3.27
C PRO A 14 -16.65 -35.42 2.98
N LEU A 15 -17.90 -35.18 3.41
CA LEU A 15 -18.58 -33.90 3.26
C LEU A 15 -17.94 -32.82 4.15
N GLN A 16 -17.54 -33.17 5.38
CA GLN A 16 -16.89 -32.23 6.30
C GLN A 16 -15.52 -31.77 5.79
N TYR A 17 -14.72 -32.70 5.25
CA TYR A 17 -13.45 -32.36 4.60
C TYR A 17 -13.66 -31.45 3.39
N LEU A 18 -14.67 -31.76 2.55
CA LEU A 18 -15.00 -30.97 1.38
C LEU A 18 -15.38 -29.53 1.74
N THR A 19 -16.14 -29.33 2.83
CA THR A 19 -16.50 -27.99 3.32
C THR A 19 -15.26 -27.17 3.71
N TRP A 20 -14.33 -27.74 4.47
CA TRP A 20 -13.10 -27.05 4.86
C TRP A 20 -12.18 -26.78 3.67
N TYR A 21 -12.07 -27.74 2.74
CA TYR A 21 -11.34 -27.55 1.48
C TYR A 21 -11.89 -26.37 0.68
N HIS A 22 -13.22 -26.27 0.52
CA HIS A 22 -13.85 -25.14 -0.18
C HIS A 22 -13.70 -23.82 0.57
N ALA A 23 -13.78 -23.82 1.91
CA ALA A 23 -13.60 -22.61 2.70
C ALA A 23 -12.18 -22.05 2.57
N VAL A 24 -11.16 -22.91 2.72
CA VAL A 24 -9.74 -22.54 2.52
C VAL A 24 -9.49 -22.12 1.08
N GLY A 25 -10.03 -22.88 0.12
CA GLY A 25 -9.96 -22.58 -1.31
C GLY A 25 -10.58 -21.22 -1.65
N LEU A 26 -11.71 -20.86 -1.06
CA LEU A 26 -12.38 -19.58 -1.30
C LEU A 26 -11.54 -18.40 -0.80
N VAL A 27 -10.89 -18.53 0.37
CA VAL A 27 -9.98 -17.49 0.87
C VAL A 27 -8.78 -17.36 -0.07
N TRP A 28 -8.17 -18.47 -0.47
CA TRP A 28 -7.01 -18.43 -1.34
C TRP A 28 -7.32 -17.88 -2.74
N ILE A 29 -8.44 -18.31 -3.34
CA ILE A 29 -8.88 -17.82 -4.66
C ILE A 29 -9.17 -16.32 -4.59
N SER A 30 -9.75 -15.84 -3.50
CA SER A 30 -10.00 -14.40 -3.29
C SER A 30 -8.69 -13.61 -3.24
N GLU A 31 -7.71 -14.08 -2.47
CA GLU A 31 -6.35 -13.48 -2.46
C GLU A 31 -5.66 -13.57 -3.81
N PHE A 32 -5.87 -14.67 -4.55
CA PHE A 32 -5.31 -14.87 -5.88
C PHE A 32 -5.88 -13.89 -6.90
N ILE A 33 -7.20 -13.65 -6.89
CA ILE A 33 -7.85 -12.67 -7.75
C ILE A 33 -7.33 -11.25 -7.46
N LEU A 34 -7.23 -10.89 -6.18
CA LEU A 34 -6.66 -9.60 -5.77
C LEU A 34 -5.20 -9.46 -6.22
N ALA A 35 -4.38 -10.50 -6.06
CA ALA A 35 -2.99 -10.50 -6.48
C ALA A 35 -2.85 -10.44 -8.02
N CYS A 36 -3.76 -11.05 -8.78
CA CYS A 36 -3.84 -10.90 -10.24
C CYS A 36 -4.12 -9.44 -10.65
N GLN A 37 -5.04 -8.77 -9.95
CA GLN A 37 -5.32 -7.35 -10.16
C GLN A 37 -4.07 -6.52 -9.88
N GLN A 38 -3.40 -6.73 -8.74
CA GLN A 38 -2.19 -6.03 -8.35
C GLN A 38 -1.07 -6.18 -9.39
N MET A 39 -0.78 -7.41 -9.82
CA MET A 39 0.24 -7.69 -10.85
C MET A 39 -0.12 -7.07 -12.20
N THR A 40 -1.40 -7.06 -12.57
CA THR A 40 -1.86 -6.44 -13.83
C THR A 40 -1.64 -4.93 -13.82
N VAL A 41 -2.05 -4.25 -12.74
CA VAL A 41 -1.87 -2.80 -12.61
C VAL A 41 -0.38 -2.47 -12.55
N ALA A 42 0.40 -3.21 -11.77
CA ALA A 42 1.84 -3.03 -11.68
C ALA A 42 2.52 -3.17 -13.05
N GLY A 43 2.19 -4.22 -13.82
CA GLY A 43 2.70 -4.42 -15.17
C GLY A 43 2.35 -3.28 -16.13
N ALA A 44 1.13 -2.74 -16.03
CA ALA A 44 0.69 -1.64 -16.87
C ALA A 44 1.43 -0.34 -16.54
N VAL A 45 1.56 -0.02 -15.25
CA VAL A 45 2.27 1.17 -14.76
C VAL A 45 3.76 1.11 -15.09
N VAL A 46 4.41 -0.02 -14.86
CA VAL A 46 5.82 -0.24 -15.20
C VAL A 46 6.05 -0.06 -16.70
N THR A 47 5.17 -0.63 -17.53
CA THR A 47 5.25 -0.47 -18.99
C THR A 47 5.07 0.99 -19.38
N TYR A 48 4.14 1.70 -18.76
CA TYR A 48 3.92 3.12 -19.02
C TYR A 48 5.09 4.01 -18.58
N TYR A 49 5.74 3.67 -17.47
CA TYR A 49 6.85 4.43 -16.89
C TYR A 49 8.14 4.26 -17.69
N PHE A 50 8.55 3.02 -17.99
CA PHE A 50 9.86 2.74 -18.61
C PHE A 50 9.84 2.62 -20.14
N THR A 51 8.67 2.66 -20.78
CA THR A 51 8.57 2.59 -22.25
C THR A 51 8.38 3.97 -22.86
N ASP A 52 9.12 4.25 -23.93
CA ASP A 52 8.92 5.44 -24.75
C ASP A 52 7.46 5.55 -25.22
N LYS A 53 6.89 6.76 -25.14
CA LYS A 53 5.47 7.02 -25.41
C LYS A 53 5.06 6.64 -26.83
N ASN A 54 6.00 6.69 -27.78
CA ASN A 54 5.78 6.30 -29.18
C ASN A 54 5.74 4.78 -29.39
N ARG A 55 6.20 3.99 -28.42
CA ARG A 55 6.24 2.52 -28.48
C ARG A 55 5.26 1.85 -27.51
N LEU A 56 4.39 2.62 -26.89
CA LEU A 56 3.39 2.08 -25.97
C LEU A 56 2.39 1.20 -26.75
N PRO A 57 2.07 0.00 -26.22
CA PRO A 57 0.99 -0.80 -26.80
C PRO A 57 -0.33 -0.04 -26.71
N VAL A 58 -1.19 -0.19 -27.73
CA VAL A 58 -2.50 0.47 -27.80
C VAL A 58 -3.36 0.20 -26.56
N THR A 59 -3.20 -0.99 -25.95
CA THR A 59 -3.89 -1.39 -24.72
C THR A 59 -2.90 -1.94 -23.67
N PRO A 60 -2.24 -1.08 -22.86
CA PRO A 60 -1.22 -1.50 -21.90
C PRO A 60 -1.77 -2.42 -20.80
N ILE A 61 -3.04 -2.25 -20.44
CA ILE A 61 -3.72 -3.11 -19.46
C ILE A 61 -3.90 -4.52 -20.04
N LEU A 62 -4.44 -4.64 -21.26
CA LEU A 62 -4.67 -5.95 -21.88
C LEU A 62 -3.36 -6.70 -22.13
N SER A 63 -2.33 -5.98 -22.59
CA SER A 63 -0.97 -6.54 -22.72
C SER A 63 -0.44 -7.05 -21.36
N SER A 64 -0.69 -6.31 -20.28
CA SER A 64 -0.30 -6.72 -18.93
C SER A 64 -1.06 -7.96 -18.45
N VAL A 65 -2.37 -8.05 -18.72
CA VAL A 65 -3.17 -9.25 -18.42
C VAL A 65 -2.64 -10.46 -19.19
N LEU A 66 -2.33 -10.32 -20.47
CA LEU A 66 -1.80 -11.42 -21.28
C LEU A 66 -0.43 -11.89 -20.77
N ARG A 67 0.46 -10.97 -20.39
CA ARG A 67 1.75 -11.32 -19.75
C ARG A 67 1.55 -12.00 -18.40
N LEU A 68 0.61 -11.53 -17.58
CA LEU A 68 0.25 -12.16 -16.32
C LEU A 68 -0.15 -13.62 -16.54
N VAL A 69 -1.13 -13.86 -17.41
CA VAL A 69 -1.66 -15.19 -17.71
C VAL A 69 -0.59 -16.10 -18.30
N ARG A 70 0.30 -15.57 -19.15
CA ARG A 70 1.31 -16.38 -19.84
C ARG A 70 2.55 -16.67 -19.01
N TYR A 71 2.99 -15.74 -18.14
CA TYR A 71 4.31 -15.81 -17.50
C TYR A 71 4.30 -15.66 -15.98
N HIS A 72 3.30 -15.03 -15.37
CA HIS A 72 3.36 -14.65 -13.95
C HIS A 72 2.31 -15.29 -13.04
N LEU A 73 1.45 -16.20 -13.54
CA LEU A 73 0.49 -16.93 -12.72
C LEU A 73 1.14 -17.63 -11.51
N GLY A 74 2.31 -18.25 -11.69
CA GLY A 74 3.04 -18.92 -10.61
C GLY A 74 3.53 -17.96 -9.52
N THR A 75 4.07 -16.80 -9.92
CA THR A 75 4.49 -15.72 -9.01
C THR A 75 3.31 -15.21 -8.19
N VAL A 76 2.17 -14.96 -8.86
CA VAL A 76 0.94 -14.48 -8.22
C VAL A 76 0.37 -15.53 -7.27
N ALA A 77 0.29 -16.80 -7.69
CA ALA A 77 -0.18 -17.91 -6.87
C ALA A 77 0.67 -18.10 -5.61
N LYS A 78 2.01 -17.98 -5.72
CA LYS A 78 2.92 -18.08 -4.58
C LYS A 78 2.70 -16.93 -3.59
N GLY A 79 2.62 -15.70 -4.08
CA GLY A 79 2.40 -14.53 -3.22
C GLY A 79 1.04 -14.57 -2.52
N SER A 80 -0.04 -14.89 -3.23
CA SER A 80 -1.38 -14.97 -2.64
C SER A 80 -1.50 -16.11 -1.62
N PHE A 81 -0.81 -17.22 -1.85
CA PHE A 81 -0.77 -18.34 -0.90
C PHE A 81 -0.09 -17.94 0.42
N ILE A 82 1.02 -17.19 0.37
CA ILE A 82 1.71 -16.72 1.59
C ILE A 82 0.80 -15.83 2.45
N ILE A 83 0.04 -14.92 1.82
CA ILE A 83 -0.94 -14.09 2.55
C ILE A 83 -2.02 -14.98 3.17
N THR A 84 -2.52 -15.95 2.41
CA THR A 84 -3.55 -16.90 2.86
C THR A 84 -3.12 -17.68 4.10
N LEU A 85 -1.85 -18.11 4.17
CA LEU A 85 -1.29 -18.83 5.32
C LEU A 85 -1.32 -18.02 6.63
N VAL A 86 -1.29 -16.68 6.55
CA VAL A 86 -1.42 -15.80 7.72
C VAL A 86 -2.87 -15.42 7.99
N LYS A 87 -3.64 -15.22 6.92
CA LYS A 87 -5.05 -14.81 6.98
C LYS A 87 -5.95 -15.88 7.59
N ILE A 88 -5.75 -17.16 7.28
CA ILE A 88 -6.56 -18.26 7.83
C ILE A 88 -6.41 -18.37 9.36
N PRO A 89 -5.20 -18.47 9.94
CA PRO A 89 -5.03 -18.45 11.40
C PRO A 89 -5.63 -17.22 12.07
N ARG A 90 -5.51 -16.04 11.45
CA ARG A 90 -6.12 -14.81 11.96
C ARG A 90 -7.64 -14.91 12.01
N LEU A 91 -8.27 -15.42 10.95
CA LEU A 91 -9.72 -15.64 10.89
C LEU A 91 -10.18 -16.64 11.96
N ILE A 92 -9.44 -17.74 12.15
CA ILE A 92 -9.73 -18.75 13.18
C ILE A 92 -9.63 -18.13 14.58
N LEU A 93 -8.56 -17.40 14.89
CA LEU A 93 -8.39 -16.74 16.19
C LEU A 93 -9.47 -15.68 16.45
N MET A 94 -9.86 -14.92 15.42
CA MET A 94 -10.94 -13.95 15.52
C MET A 94 -12.30 -14.63 15.77
N TYR A 95 -12.55 -15.77 15.13
CA TYR A 95 -13.73 -16.59 15.40
C TYR A 95 -13.75 -17.10 16.84
N ILE A 96 -12.63 -17.67 17.32
CA ILE A 96 -12.49 -18.16 18.70
C ILE A 96 -12.70 -17.01 19.69
N HIS A 97 -12.10 -15.84 19.46
CA HIS A 97 -12.26 -14.67 20.31
C HIS A 97 -13.73 -14.23 20.40
N ASN A 98 -14.46 -14.22 19.28
CA ASN A 98 -15.88 -13.88 19.26
C ASN A 98 -16.74 -14.92 20.01
N GLN A 99 -16.40 -16.21 19.92
CA GLN A 99 -17.10 -17.28 20.64
C GLN A 99 -16.83 -17.27 22.14
N LEU A 100 -15.62 -16.88 22.56
CA LEU A 100 -15.22 -16.80 23.97
C LEU A 100 -15.62 -15.48 24.65
N LYS A 101 -16.22 -14.55 23.90
CA LYS A 101 -16.64 -13.25 24.39
C LYS A 101 -17.65 -13.42 25.53
N GLY A 102 -17.20 -13.11 26.76
CA GLY A 102 -18.00 -13.22 27.98
C GLY A 102 -17.77 -14.48 28.83
N LYS A 103 -16.93 -15.43 28.37
CA LYS A 103 -16.63 -16.69 29.08
C LYS A 103 -15.14 -16.90 29.42
N GLU A 104 -14.28 -15.96 29.03
CA GLU A 104 -12.81 -16.06 29.14
C GLU A 104 -12.22 -15.27 30.32
N ASN A 105 -11.09 -15.77 30.86
CA ASN A 105 -10.28 -15.07 31.85
C ASN A 105 -9.52 -13.88 31.22
N ALA A 106 -9.20 -12.86 32.02
CA ALA A 106 -8.53 -11.64 31.55
C ALA A 106 -7.21 -11.89 30.80
N CYS A 107 -6.40 -12.87 31.24
CA CYS A 107 -5.16 -13.27 30.59
C CYS A 107 -5.39 -13.86 29.18
N ALA A 108 -6.35 -14.78 29.05
CA ALA A 108 -6.68 -15.40 27.76
C ALA A 108 -7.19 -14.38 26.74
N ARG A 109 -8.05 -13.44 27.20
CA ARG A 109 -8.50 -12.30 26.38
C ARG A 109 -7.34 -11.46 25.86
N CYS A 110 -6.40 -11.12 26.76
CA CYS A 110 -5.25 -10.31 26.42
C CYS A 110 -4.37 -11.02 25.38
N MET A 111 -4.03 -12.29 25.61
CA MET A 111 -3.21 -13.09 24.68
C MET A 111 -3.87 -13.22 23.29
N LEU A 112 -5.16 -13.56 23.23
CA LEU A 112 -5.88 -13.67 21.96
C LEU A 112 -5.89 -12.36 21.19
N LYS A 113 -6.16 -11.24 21.87
CA LYS A 113 -6.16 -9.91 21.24
C LYS A 113 -4.77 -9.54 20.71
N THR A 114 -3.71 -9.84 21.45
CA THR A 114 -2.32 -9.63 21.01
C THR A 114 -1.98 -10.47 19.79
N CYS A 115 -2.28 -11.77 19.79
CA CYS A 115 -2.04 -12.64 18.63
C CYS A 115 -2.80 -12.19 17.38
N ILE A 116 -4.08 -11.82 17.53
CA ILE A 116 -4.89 -11.28 16.42
C ILE A 116 -4.27 -10.00 15.86
N CYS A 117 -3.80 -9.10 16.74
CA CYS A 117 -3.13 -7.87 16.34
C CYS A 117 -1.82 -8.16 15.58
N CYS A 118 -0.96 -9.04 16.10
CA CYS A 118 0.29 -9.43 15.44
C CYS A 118 0.05 -10.04 14.05
N LEU A 119 -0.93 -10.94 13.92
CA LEU A 119 -1.27 -11.53 12.63
C LEU A 119 -1.90 -10.51 11.67
N TRP A 120 -2.67 -9.55 12.17
CA TRP A 120 -3.17 -8.45 11.34
C TRP A 120 -2.04 -7.57 10.82
N CYS A 121 -1.09 -7.20 11.68
CA CYS A 121 0.09 -6.43 11.27
C CYS A 121 0.93 -7.22 10.25
N LEU A 122 1.14 -8.52 10.48
CA LEU A 122 1.86 -9.38 9.55
C LEU A 122 1.14 -9.49 8.20
N GLU A 123 -0.18 -9.72 8.20
CA GLU A 123 -0.99 -9.73 6.98
C GLU A 123 -0.87 -8.42 6.21
N LYS A 124 -0.92 -7.27 6.90
CA LYS A 124 -0.77 -5.96 6.27
C LYS A 124 0.62 -5.75 5.68
N CYS A 125 1.67 -6.11 6.42
CA CYS A 125 3.05 -6.05 5.95
C CYS A 125 3.27 -6.97 4.73
N LEU A 126 2.74 -8.20 4.76
CA LEU A 126 2.85 -9.14 3.64
C LEU A 126 2.09 -8.66 2.40
N ASN A 127 0.90 -8.08 2.57
CA ASN A 127 0.17 -7.47 1.46
C ASN A 127 0.97 -6.33 0.81
N TYR A 128 1.53 -5.45 1.64
CA TYR A 128 2.35 -4.34 1.16
C TYR A 128 3.63 -4.82 0.47
N LEU A 129 4.31 -5.82 1.05
CA LEU A 129 5.51 -6.41 0.47
C LEU A 129 5.19 -7.11 -0.86
N ASN A 130 4.10 -7.89 -0.93
CA ASN A 130 3.68 -8.56 -2.15
C ASN A 130 3.39 -7.58 -3.27
N GLN A 131 2.70 -6.48 -2.96
CA GLN A 131 2.42 -5.40 -3.91
C GLN A 131 3.71 -4.88 -4.55
N ASN A 132 4.71 -4.55 -3.72
CA ASN A 132 6.02 -4.09 -4.18
C ASN A 132 6.81 -5.20 -4.90
N ALA A 133 6.69 -6.46 -4.47
CA ALA A 133 7.32 -7.60 -5.12
C ALA A 133 6.76 -7.85 -6.54
N TYR A 134 5.45 -7.64 -6.75
CA TYR A 134 4.83 -7.73 -8.07
C TYR A 134 5.32 -6.62 -8.99
N ALA A 135 5.42 -5.38 -8.48
CA ALA A 135 6.01 -4.27 -9.21
C ALA A 135 7.49 -4.53 -9.59
N ALA A 136 8.31 -4.97 -8.64
CA ALA A 136 9.71 -5.35 -8.91
C ALA A 136 9.81 -6.52 -9.90
N THR A 137 8.90 -7.49 -9.83
CA THR A 137 8.80 -8.59 -10.81
C THR A 137 8.48 -8.09 -12.20
N ALA A 138 7.56 -7.13 -12.32
CA ALA A 138 7.20 -6.54 -13.60
C ALA A 138 8.35 -5.73 -14.23
N ILE A 139 9.23 -5.13 -13.42
CA ILE A 139 10.41 -4.37 -13.88
C ILE A 139 11.54 -5.32 -14.29
N ASN A 140 11.95 -6.21 -13.38
CA ASN A 140 13.16 -7.01 -13.53
C ASN A 140 12.91 -8.36 -14.23
N SER A 141 11.65 -8.75 -14.45
CA SER A 141 11.26 -10.06 -14.99
C SER A 141 11.85 -11.25 -14.19
N THR A 142 11.99 -11.10 -12.88
CA THR A 142 12.58 -12.10 -11.97
C THR A 142 11.53 -12.92 -11.21
N SER A 143 11.96 -13.99 -10.52
CA SER A 143 11.07 -14.82 -9.71
C SER A 143 10.56 -14.08 -8.46
N PHE A 144 9.39 -14.47 -7.95
CA PHE A 144 8.75 -13.84 -6.78
C PHE A 144 9.69 -13.62 -5.59
N CYS A 145 10.48 -14.63 -5.20
CA CYS A 145 11.35 -14.52 -4.02
C CYS A 145 12.49 -13.54 -4.22
N THR A 146 13.05 -13.48 -5.44
CA THR A 146 14.08 -12.51 -5.79
C THR A 146 13.49 -11.10 -5.72
N SER A 147 12.37 -10.87 -6.40
CA SER A 147 11.69 -9.57 -6.41
C SER A 147 11.23 -9.12 -5.03
N ALA A 148 10.74 -10.04 -4.20
CA ALA A 148 10.32 -9.74 -2.83
C ALA A 148 11.50 -9.33 -1.95
N ARG A 149 12.66 -9.98 -2.11
CA ARG A 149 13.89 -9.57 -1.41
C ARG A 149 14.32 -8.17 -1.82
N ASP A 150 14.36 -7.91 -3.12
CA ASP A 150 14.79 -6.61 -3.66
C ASP A 150 13.84 -5.49 -3.21
N ALA A 151 12.52 -5.73 -3.32
CA ALA A 151 11.49 -4.83 -2.81
C ALA A 151 11.68 -4.57 -1.31
N PHE A 152 11.87 -5.61 -0.51
CA PHE A 152 12.08 -5.46 0.93
C PHE A 152 13.30 -4.59 1.26
N VAL A 153 14.43 -4.82 0.58
CA VAL A 153 15.65 -4.02 0.77
C VAL A 153 15.41 -2.55 0.44
N ILE A 154 14.78 -2.25 -0.70
CA ILE A 154 14.45 -0.88 -1.11
C ILE A 154 13.54 -0.20 -0.09
N LEU A 155 12.52 -0.91 0.39
CA LEU A 155 11.56 -0.42 1.37
C LEU A 155 12.22 -0.11 2.72
N VAL A 156 13.15 -0.95 3.19
CA VAL A 156 13.85 -0.73 4.46
C VAL A 156 14.88 0.41 4.34
N GLU A 157 15.63 0.48 3.24
CA GLU A 157 16.60 1.55 2.98
C GLU A 157 15.95 2.95 2.97
N ASN A 158 14.68 3.04 2.54
CA ASN A 158 13.94 4.29 2.40
C ASN A 158 12.69 4.36 3.27
N ALA A 159 12.64 3.61 4.38
CA ALA A 159 11.43 3.39 5.17
C ALA A 159 10.71 4.70 5.58
N LEU A 160 11.47 5.74 5.96
CA LEU A 160 10.89 7.04 6.33
C LEU A 160 10.21 7.75 5.15
N ARG A 161 10.81 7.70 3.96
CA ARG A 161 10.20 8.29 2.75
C ARG A 161 8.95 7.52 2.34
N VAL A 162 9.05 6.19 2.33
CA VAL A 162 7.93 5.30 2.04
C VAL A 162 6.77 5.58 2.99
N ALA A 163 7.01 5.58 4.30
CA ALA A 163 5.98 5.82 5.29
C ALA A 163 5.33 7.21 5.14
N THR A 164 6.13 8.24 4.83
CA THR A 164 5.62 9.59 4.60
C THR A 164 4.72 9.67 3.37
N ILE A 165 5.14 9.05 2.26
CA ILE A 165 4.39 9.07 0.99
C ILE A 165 3.10 8.28 1.11
N ASN A 166 3.14 7.08 1.72
CA ASN A 166 1.93 6.30 1.96
C ASN A 166 0.96 7.06 2.87
N ALA A 167 1.44 7.70 3.95
CA ALA A 167 0.58 8.47 4.84
C ALA A 167 -0.10 9.65 4.14
N ILE A 168 0.64 10.39 3.29
CA ILE A 168 0.07 11.49 2.50
C ILE A 168 -0.91 10.95 1.45
N GLY A 169 -0.55 9.86 0.76
CA GLY A 169 -1.41 9.20 -0.23
C GLY A 169 -2.72 8.73 0.39
N ASP A 170 -2.67 8.01 1.50
CA ASP A 170 -3.82 7.53 2.25
C ASP A 170 -4.72 8.69 2.69
N PHE A 171 -4.14 9.79 3.16
CA PHE A 171 -4.88 10.97 3.57
C PHE A 171 -5.61 11.62 2.38
N VAL A 172 -4.93 11.80 1.24
CA VAL A 172 -5.51 12.39 0.03
C VAL A 172 -6.62 11.48 -0.53
N LEU A 173 -6.40 10.17 -0.59
CA LEU A 173 -7.41 9.23 -1.05
C LEU A 173 -8.61 9.16 -0.09
N PHE A 174 -8.37 9.30 1.22
CA PHE A 174 -9.44 9.40 2.21
C PHE A 174 -10.30 10.67 2.00
N LEU A 175 -9.67 11.83 1.81
CA LEU A 175 -10.39 13.06 1.46
C LEU A 175 -11.19 12.91 0.16
N GLY A 176 -10.62 12.23 -0.84
CA GLY A 176 -11.31 11.89 -2.08
C GLY A 176 -12.58 11.06 -1.85
N LYS A 177 -12.51 10.04 -0.99
CA LYS A 177 -13.70 9.22 -0.62
C LYS A 177 -14.78 10.08 0.02
N ILE A 178 -14.42 10.93 0.98
CA ILE A 178 -15.37 11.83 1.65
C ILE A 178 -16.01 12.78 0.64
N LEU A 179 -15.21 13.43 -0.20
CA LEU A 179 -15.71 14.38 -1.20
C LEU A 179 -16.70 13.75 -2.19
N ILE A 180 -16.40 12.54 -2.68
CA ILE A 180 -17.29 11.81 -3.60
C ILE A 180 -18.63 11.53 -2.90
N VAL A 181 -18.60 11.00 -1.66
CA VAL A 181 -19.81 10.66 -0.91
C VAL A 181 -20.62 11.91 -0.57
N THR A 182 -20.00 12.99 -0.10
CA THR A 182 -20.72 14.22 0.27
C THR A 182 -21.35 14.90 -0.95
N THR A 183 -20.62 14.96 -2.07
CA THR A 183 -21.14 15.56 -3.31
C THR A 183 -22.29 14.73 -3.88
N THR A 184 -22.17 13.41 -3.85
CA THR A 184 -23.25 12.51 -4.30
C THR A 184 -24.47 12.61 -3.38
N ALA A 185 -24.27 12.66 -2.06
CA ALA A 185 -25.35 12.82 -1.08
C ALA A 185 -26.07 14.16 -1.27
N PHE A 186 -25.33 15.25 -1.48
CA PHE A 186 -25.90 16.57 -1.72
C PHE A 186 -26.73 16.60 -3.01
N ALA A 187 -26.20 16.08 -4.12
CA ALA A 187 -26.94 15.95 -5.37
C ALA A 187 -28.19 15.06 -5.22
N GLY A 188 -28.08 13.97 -4.45
CA GLY A 188 -29.20 13.08 -4.14
C GLY A 188 -30.31 13.79 -3.36
N VAL A 189 -29.95 14.60 -2.35
CA VAL A 189 -30.93 15.41 -1.61
C VAL A 189 -31.62 16.42 -2.53
N LEU A 190 -30.89 17.13 -3.38
CA LEU A 190 -31.49 18.10 -4.31
C LEU A 190 -32.47 17.43 -5.28
N LEU A 191 -32.10 16.28 -5.84
CA LEU A 191 -32.92 15.55 -6.80
C LEU A 191 -34.19 14.97 -6.14
N LEU A 192 -34.07 14.41 -4.93
CA LEU A 192 -35.19 13.85 -4.20
C LEU A 192 -36.13 14.92 -3.63
N ASN A 193 -35.61 16.10 -3.25
CA ASN A 193 -36.43 17.22 -2.79
C ASN A 193 -37.27 17.82 -3.92
N TYR A 194 -36.75 17.80 -5.16
CA TYR A 194 -37.48 18.24 -6.35
C TYR A 194 -38.67 17.33 -6.70
N GLN A 195 -38.57 16.02 -6.42
CA GLN A 195 -39.60 15.02 -6.67
C GLN A 195 -40.41 14.74 -5.39
N ARG A 196 -41.20 15.73 -4.95
CA ARG A 196 -41.89 15.76 -3.63
C ARG A 196 -42.90 14.64 -3.34
N ASP A 197 -43.06 13.67 -4.23
CA ASP A 197 -44.05 12.59 -4.13
C ASP A 197 -43.59 11.36 -3.32
N TYR A 198 -42.31 11.30 -2.91
CA TYR A 198 -41.79 10.19 -2.10
C TYR A 198 -41.88 10.49 -0.60
N ALA A 199 -42.82 9.86 0.10
CA ALA A 199 -42.97 9.96 1.56
C ALA A 199 -41.74 9.46 2.35
N GLU A 200 -40.89 8.62 1.74
CA GLU A 200 -39.72 7.98 2.37
C GLU A 200 -38.43 8.20 1.56
N TRP A 201 -38.01 9.46 1.36
CA TRP A 201 -36.79 9.82 0.60
C TRP A 201 -35.47 9.44 1.30
N LEU A 202 -35.53 9.14 2.60
CA LEU A 202 -34.35 8.81 3.40
C LEU A 202 -33.72 7.45 3.01
N LEU A 203 -34.54 6.43 2.76
CA LEU A 203 -34.07 5.09 2.42
C LEU A 203 -33.32 5.08 1.06
N PRO A 204 -33.86 5.64 -0.04
CA PRO A 204 -33.13 5.81 -1.30
C PRO A 204 -31.83 6.60 -1.14
N LEU A 205 -31.83 7.66 -0.31
CA LEU A 205 -30.63 8.46 -0.08
C LEU A 205 -29.52 7.66 0.62
N ILE A 206 -29.87 6.86 1.63
CA ILE A 206 -28.90 5.98 2.31
C ILE A 206 -28.32 4.96 1.32
N ILE A 207 -29.17 4.37 0.46
CA ILE A 207 -28.72 3.41 -0.56
C ILE A 207 -27.75 4.09 -1.54
N VAL A 208 -28.07 5.29 -2.03
CA VAL A 208 -27.18 6.06 -2.92
C VAL A 208 -25.85 6.38 -2.24
N CYS A 209 -25.86 6.79 -0.96
CA CYS A 209 -24.64 7.06 -0.21
C CYS A 209 -23.78 5.80 -0.03
N LEU A 210 -24.40 4.66 0.27
CA LEU A 210 -23.71 3.38 0.41
C LEU A 210 -23.05 2.97 -0.91
N PHE A 211 -23.78 3.02 -2.03
CA PHE A 211 -23.21 2.70 -3.34
C PHE A 211 -22.11 3.67 -3.75
N SER A 212 -22.29 4.97 -3.51
CA SER A 212 -21.27 5.98 -3.76
C SER A 212 -19.98 5.67 -2.99
N PHE A 213 -20.09 5.32 -1.71
CA PHE A 213 -18.93 4.92 -0.91
C PHE A 213 -18.23 3.68 -1.46
N LEU A 214 -18.99 2.63 -1.83
CA LEU A 214 -18.43 1.40 -2.40
C LEU A 214 -17.69 1.67 -3.72
N VAL A 215 -18.31 2.46 -4.61
CA VAL A 215 -17.71 2.85 -5.89
C VAL A 215 -16.44 3.67 -5.64
N ALA A 216 -16.51 4.69 -4.79
CA ALA A 216 -15.34 5.51 -4.43
C ALA A 216 -14.21 4.64 -3.86
N HIS A 217 -14.52 3.68 -2.99
CA HIS A 217 -13.53 2.74 -2.46
C HIS A 217 -12.89 1.91 -3.56
N CYS A 218 -13.67 1.29 -4.43
CA CYS A 218 -13.14 0.45 -5.52
C CYS A 218 -12.21 1.23 -6.44
N PHE A 219 -12.63 2.42 -6.90
CA PHE A 219 -11.81 3.25 -7.78
C PHE A 219 -10.54 3.75 -7.07
N LEU A 220 -10.68 4.35 -5.89
CA LEU A 220 -9.54 4.94 -5.18
C LEU A 220 -8.53 3.89 -4.71
N SER A 221 -8.96 2.64 -4.47
CA SER A 221 -8.03 1.54 -4.20
C SER A 221 -7.09 1.22 -5.37
N ILE A 222 -7.53 1.43 -6.61
CA ILE A 222 -6.68 1.25 -7.79
C ILE A 222 -5.65 2.40 -7.86
N PHE A 223 -6.06 3.63 -7.54
CA PHE A 223 -5.14 4.76 -7.48
C PHE A 223 -4.04 4.58 -6.44
N GLU A 224 -4.37 4.03 -5.27
CA GLU A 224 -3.41 3.66 -4.22
C GLU A 224 -2.31 2.74 -4.79
N ILE A 225 -2.73 1.64 -5.44
CA ILE A 225 -1.82 0.69 -6.10
C ILE A 225 -0.95 1.38 -7.16
N VAL A 226 -1.53 2.26 -7.99
CA VAL A 226 -0.77 2.97 -9.04
C VAL A 226 0.29 3.88 -8.43
N VAL A 227 -0.05 4.64 -7.39
CA VAL A 227 0.87 5.54 -6.69
C VAL A 227 2.04 4.76 -6.09
N ASP A 228 1.76 3.64 -5.42
CA ASP A 228 2.80 2.76 -4.86
C ASP A 228 3.76 2.24 -5.93
N VAL A 229 3.23 1.77 -7.05
CA VAL A 229 4.05 1.25 -8.16
C VAL A 229 4.88 2.36 -8.80
N LEU A 230 4.28 3.53 -9.05
CA LEU A 230 4.99 4.69 -9.59
C LEU A 230 6.13 5.12 -8.67
N PHE A 231 5.89 5.12 -7.35
CA PHE A 231 6.90 5.43 -6.37
C PHE A 231 8.05 4.41 -6.40
N LEU A 232 7.74 3.11 -6.50
CA LEU A 232 8.78 2.09 -6.63
C LEU A 232 9.57 2.24 -7.94
N CYS A 233 8.89 2.51 -9.07
CA CYS A 233 9.55 2.80 -10.35
C CYS A 233 10.51 3.97 -10.20
N PHE A 234 10.07 5.06 -9.57
CA PHE A 234 10.90 6.24 -9.30
C PHE A 234 12.10 5.92 -8.40
N ALA A 235 11.89 5.14 -7.33
CA ALA A 235 12.96 4.74 -6.42
C ALA A 235 14.01 3.85 -7.12
N ILE A 236 13.59 3.00 -8.06
CA ILE A 236 14.48 2.16 -8.85
C ILE A 236 15.21 3.01 -9.90
N ASP A 237 14.50 3.87 -10.62
CA ASP A 237 15.07 4.78 -11.64
C ASP A 237 16.16 5.66 -11.02
N THR A 238 15.91 6.28 -9.87
CA THR A 238 16.89 7.07 -9.11
C THR A 238 18.06 6.29 -8.54
N LYS A 239 17.93 4.97 -8.39
CA LYS A 239 19.02 4.09 -7.89
C LYS A 239 19.96 3.64 -9.01
N TYR A 240 19.44 3.42 -10.22
CA TYR A 240 20.21 2.86 -11.34
C TYR A 240 20.62 3.88 -12.41
N ASN A 241 19.85 4.95 -12.55
CA ASN A 241 20.12 6.05 -13.48
C ASN A 241 20.63 7.27 -12.71
N ASP A 242 21.60 7.97 -13.27
CA ASP A 242 22.28 9.12 -12.65
C ASP A 242 22.17 10.40 -13.51
N GLY A 243 21.44 10.34 -14.62
CA GLY A 243 21.24 11.46 -15.54
C GLY A 243 22.40 11.68 -16.52
N THR A 244 23.40 10.79 -16.55
CA THR A 244 24.50 10.86 -17.51
C THR A 244 24.08 10.33 -18.88
N PRO A 245 24.78 10.70 -19.99
CA PRO A 245 24.46 10.19 -21.32
C PRO A 245 24.53 8.66 -21.36
N GLY A 246 23.38 8.00 -21.61
CA GLY A 246 23.23 6.55 -21.58
C GLY A 246 22.66 5.96 -20.28
N LYS A 247 22.50 6.78 -19.23
CA LYS A 247 21.80 6.50 -17.97
C LYS A 247 20.85 7.64 -17.60
N GLU A 248 20.11 8.11 -18.60
CA GLU A 248 19.11 9.16 -18.41
C GLU A 248 17.92 8.61 -17.62
N PHE A 249 17.29 9.46 -16.80
CA PHE A 249 16.06 9.08 -16.11
C PHE A 249 14.96 8.84 -17.14
N PHE A 250 14.21 7.75 -16.98
CA PHE A 250 13.08 7.41 -17.85
C PHE A 250 11.85 8.30 -17.59
N MET A 251 11.90 9.09 -16.52
CA MET A 251 10.79 9.86 -16.03
C MET A 251 10.43 11.08 -16.89
N ASP A 252 9.13 11.38 -16.97
CA ASP A 252 8.61 12.55 -17.67
C ASP A 252 9.04 13.86 -16.99
N LYS A 253 9.09 14.95 -17.75
CA LYS A 253 9.77 16.22 -17.37
C LYS A 253 9.28 16.84 -16.04
N ALA A 254 8.04 16.57 -15.62
CA ALA A 254 7.44 17.16 -14.42
C ALA A 254 8.05 16.65 -13.10
N LEU A 255 8.41 15.36 -13.03
CA LEU A 255 9.03 14.78 -11.83
C LEU A 255 10.54 15.02 -11.81
N MET A 256 11.20 15.11 -12.98
CA MET A 256 12.56 15.68 -13.08
C MET A 256 12.61 17.10 -12.52
N LEU A 257 11.57 17.91 -12.74
CA LEU A 257 11.50 19.26 -12.18
C LEU A 257 11.42 19.23 -10.65
N GLN A 258 10.64 18.30 -10.09
CA GLN A 258 10.51 18.15 -8.64
C GLN A 258 11.81 17.63 -7.99
N GLU A 259 12.53 16.71 -8.64
CA GLU A 259 13.85 16.27 -8.21
C GLU A 259 14.91 17.37 -8.34
N PHE A 260 14.89 18.15 -9.44
CA PHE A 260 15.78 19.30 -9.61
C PHE A 260 15.54 20.36 -8.51
N VAL A 261 14.26 20.62 -8.18
CA VAL A 261 13.87 21.52 -7.09
C VAL A 261 14.33 20.96 -5.74
N GLU A 262 14.18 19.65 -5.50
CA GLU A 262 14.59 19.04 -4.24
C GLU A 262 16.11 18.91 -4.09
N SER A 263 16.83 18.63 -5.18
CA SER A 263 18.29 18.61 -5.25
C SER A 263 18.86 20.01 -5.02
N SER A 264 18.28 21.04 -5.65
CA SER A 264 18.62 22.45 -5.40
C SER A 264 18.42 22.83 -3.93
N ARG A 265 17.28 22.46 -3.33
CA ARG A 265 17.03 22.67 -1.90
C ARG A 265 18.00 21.92 -0.99
N ARG A 266 18.46 20.73 -1.36
CA ARG A 266 19.47 19.97 -0.60
C ARG A 266 20.84 20.64 -0.68
N LEU A 267 21.21 21.15 -1.86
CA LEU A 267 22.44 21.90 -2.07
C LEU A 267 22.43 23.22 -1.29
N GLU A 268 21.32 23.96 -1.32
CA GLU A 268 21.13 25.17 -0.50
C GLU A 268 21.31 24.88 0.99
N ARG A 269 20.64 23.85 1.51
CA ARG A 269 20.79 23.43 2.92
C ARG A 269 22.20 22.93 3.27
N ALA A 270 22.96 22.42 2.31
CA ALA A 270 24.35 22.01 2.52
C ALA A 270 25.29 23.23 2.55
N VAL A 271 25.07 24.19 1.64
CA VAL A 271 25.80 25.48 1.59
C VAL A 271 25.53 26.31 2.84
N GLU A 272 24.28 26.39 3.32
CA GLU A 272 23.92 27.07 4.56
C GLU A 272 24.59 26.44 5.79
N ARG A 273 24.62 25.11 5.88
CA ARG A 273 25.35 24.40 6.94
C ARG A 273 26.86 24.65 6.88
N GLY A 274 27.44 24.68 5.67
CA GLY A 274 28.85 25.04 5.48
C GLY A 274 29.15 26.47 5.92
N ARG A 275 28.30 27.44 5.55
CA ARG A 275 28.44 28.86 5.93
C ARG A 275 28.27 29.08 7.43
N SER A 276 27.37 28.33 8.07
CA SER A 276 27.16 28.37 9.52
C SER A 276 28.37 27.86 10.28
N ARG A 277 28.96 26.72 9.84
CA ARG A 277 30.22 26.21 10.40
C ARG A 277 31.40 27.18 10.24
N VAL A 278 31.53 27.84 9.08
CA VAL A 278 32.59 28.84 8.88
C VAL A 278 32.40 30.06 9.79
N LYS A 279 31.15 30.49 10.04
CA LYS A 279 30.87 31.56 11.02
C LYS A 279 31.16 31.14 12.46
N GLU A 280 30.86 29.90 12.82
CA GLU A 280 31.17 29.33 14.14
C GLU A 280 32.68 29.30 14.39
N VAL A 281 33.46 28.77 13.42
CA VAL A 281 34.92 28.73 13.48
C VAL A 281 35.54 30.14 13.49
N ALA A 282 34.96 31.09 12.76
CA ALA A 282 35.40 32.49 12.78
C ALA A 282 35.07 33.19 14.11
N SER A 283 33.99 32.80 14.78
CA SER A 283 33.62 33.30 16.11
C SER A 283 34.53 32.74 17.20
N GLU A 284 34.86 31.44 17.15
CA GLU A 284 35.82 30.81 18.07
C GLU A 284 37.25 31.33 17.86
N GLY A 285 37.64 31.65 16.61
CA GLY A 285 38.93 32.27 16.30
C GLY A 285 39.07 33.74 16.71
N ALA A 286 37.96 34.42 17.03
CA ALA A 286 37.95 35.81 17.45
C ALA A 286 37.99 35.99 18.99
N GLU A 287 37.77 34.92 19.77
CA GLU A 287 38.00 34.93 21.22
C GLU A 287 39.50 34.73 21.52
N ILE A 288 40.28 35.79 21.35
CA ILE A 288 41.64 35.87 21.89
C ILE A 288 41.53 35.90 23.41
N LYS A 289 41.79 34.75 24.04
CA LYS A 289 41.90 34.62 25.50
C LYS A 289 42.96 35.61 26.00
N PRO A 290 42.63 36.55 26.91
CA PRO A 290 43.59 37.55 27.34
C PRO A 290 44.77 36.91 28.07
N MET A 291 45.98 37.23 27.62
CA MET A 291 47.25 36.82 28.20
C MET A 291 47.42 37.58 29.52
N ALA A 292 47.42 36.87 30.65
CA ALA A 292 47.65 37.47 31.96
C ALA A 292 49.06 38.08 32.03
N PRO A 293 49.23 39.31 32.54
CA PRO A 293 50.54 39.94 32.62
C PRO A 293 51.40 39.27 33.69
N GLY A 294 52.62 38.92 33.30
CA GLY A 294 53.63 38.37 34.19
C GLY A 294 53.98 39.36 35.31
N THR A 295 53.93 38.87 36.55
CA THR A 295 54.57 39.52 37.68
C THR A 295 56.05 39.13 37.70
N SER A 296 56.92 40.13 37.61
CA SER A 296 58.34 39.99 37.92
C SER A 296 58.67 40.84 39.14
N SER A 297 59.18 40.14 40.16
CA SER A 297 60.18 40.56 41.16
C SER A 297 59.80 41.58 42.24
N ALA A 298 59.61 41.08 43.48
CA ALA A 298 60.53 41.28 44.61
C ALA A 298 60.18 40.30 45.74
#